data_AF-A0A9D4F471-F1
#
_entry.id   AF-A0A9D4F471-F1
#
_cell.length_a   1.000
_cell.length_b   1.000
_cell.length_c   1.000
_cell.angle_alpha   90.00
_cell.angle_beta   90.00
_cell.angle_gamma   90.00
#
_symmetry.space_group_name_H-M   'P 1'
#
loop_
_entity.id
_entity.type
_entity.pdbx_description
1 polymer ?
#
loop_
_entity_poly.entity_id
_entity_poly.type
_entity_poly.pdbx_seq_one_letter_code
_entity_poly.pdbx_strand_id
1 'polypeptide(L)'
;MGNITDAPRIRYLPVTFALTRDRRFRSLLRCIVIKGSISGDKMATMVGCNEGDKETWTHDEPGVLKHDLTGLCLEIIREGGLRMSKCDVTSHRQD
;
A
#
# COMPACT_ATOMS: atom_id res chain seq x y z
N MET A 1 38.48 4.25 26.89
CA MET A 1 38.04 5.18 25.83
C MET A 1 37.70 4.34 24.62
N GLY A 2 36.41 4.11 24.36
CA GLY A 2 35.96 3.28 23.24
C GLY A 2 35.86 4.11 21.96
N ASN A 3 36.62 3.74 20.93
CA ASN A 3 36.54 4.35 19.61
C ASN A 3 35.26 3.88 18.91
N ILE A 4 34.24 4.74 18.87
CA ILE A 4 33.04 4.54 18.05
C ILE A 4 33.39 5.10 16.66
N THR A 5 33.87 4.24 15.77
CA THR A 5 34.15 4.61 14.35
C THR A 5 33.35 3.79 13.36
N ASP A 6 32.29 3.10 13.80
CA ASP A 6 31.41 2.39 12.88
C ASP A 6 30.14 3.22 12.61
N ALA A 7 30.23 4.08 11.60
CA ALA A 7 29.05 4.75 11.07
C ALA A 7 28.11 3.69 10.46
N PRO A 8 26.81 3.66 10.81
CA PRO A 8 25.90 2.65 10.30
C PRO A 8 25.82 2.76 8.77
N ARG A 9 26.34 1.75 8.08
CA ARG A 9 26.21 1.61 6.63
C ARG A 9 24.77 1.23 6.30
N ILE A 10 23.97 2.19 5.86
CA ILE A 10 22.63 1.92 5.33
C ILE A 10 22.81 1.09 4.06
N ARG A 11 22.47 -0.20 4.15
CA ARG A 11 22.31 -1.05 2.96
C ARG A 11 20.96 -0.71 2.35
N TYR A 12 20.95 -0.25 1.10
CA TYR A 12 19.72 -0.06 0.33
C TYR A 12 18.99 -1.41 0.26
N LEU A 13 17.89 -1.54 1.01
CA LEU A 13 16.99 -2.69 0.90
C LEU A 13 16.00 -2.39 -0.24
N PRO A 14 15.71 -3.38 -1.11
CA PRO A 14 14.62 -3.22 -2.07
C PRO A 14 13.33 -2.93 -1.29
N VAL A 15 12.64 -1.86 -1.70
CA VAL A 15 11.35 -1.49 -1.10
C VAL A 15 10.32 -2.51 -1.56
N THR A 16 9.98 -3.46 -0.68
CA THR A 16 8.97 -4.49 -0.95
C THR A 16 7.64 -4.09 -0.33
N PHE A 17 6.55 -4.37 -1.06
CA PHE A 17 5.20 -4.27 -0.54
C PHE A 17 4.69 -5.66 -0.14
N ALA A 18 3.96 -5.75 0.97
CA ALA A 18 3.34 -6.99 1.41
C ALA A 18 2.01 -6.74 2.12
N LEU A 19 1.03 -7.59 1.87
CA LEU A 19 -0.17 -7.67 2.71
C LEU A 19 0.17 -8.53 3.94
N THR A 20 0.14 -7.94 5.12
CA THR A 20 0.48 -8.63 6.37
C THR A 20 -0.73 -9.31 7.01
N ARG A 21 -0.49 -10.19 7.99
CA ARG A 21 -1.56 -10.96 8.69
C ARG A 21 -2.61 -10.08 9.36
N ASP A 22 -2.25 -8.87 9.76
CA ASP A 22 -3.14 -7.85 10.32
C ASP A 22 -3.91 -7.07 9.23
N ARG A 23 -3.92 -7.59 7.98
CA ARG A 23 -4.59 -7.02 6.80
C ARG A 23 -4.08 -5.65 6.38
N ARG A 24 -2.86 -5.27 6.75
CA ARG A 24 -2.27 -4.00 6.33
C ARG A 24 -1.37 -4.19 5.12
N PHE A 25 -1.55 -3.36 4.10
CA PHE A 25 -0.66 -3.36 2.94
C PHE A 25 0.53 -2.44 3.25
N ARG A 26 1.68 -3.04 3.53
CA ARG A 26 2.84 -2.38 4.13
C ARG A 26 4.00 -2.27 3.16
N SER A 27 4.73 -1.17 3.26
CA SER A 27 6.07 -1.00 2.72
C SER A 27 6.98 -0.47 3.82
N LEU A 28 8.02 -1.22 4.16
CA LEU A 28 8.88 -0.94 5.32
C LEU A 28 8.03 -0.74 6.59
N LEU A 29 8.03 0.48 7.16
CA LEU A 29 7.30 0.88 8.37
C LEU A 29 6.03 1.69 8.06
N ARG A 30 5.59 1.73 6.80
CA ARG A 30 4.42 2.49 6.37
C ARG A 30 3.31 1.61 5.84
N CYS A 31 2.08 2.08 5.99
CA CYS A 31 0.88 1.42 5.52
C CYS A 31 0.22 2.25 4.42
N ILE A 32 -0.30 1.57 3.41
CA ILE A 32 -1.15 2.20 2.41
C ILE A 32 -2.52 2.44 3.06
N VAL A 33 -2.95 3.69 3.04
CA VAL A 33 -4.23 4.16 3.58
C VAL A 33 -5.01 4.92 2.52
N ILE A 34 -6.31 5.00 2.71
CA ILE A 34 -7.15 5.91 1.94
C ILE A 34 -7.14 7.30 2.60
N LYS A 35 -6.76 8.33 1.83
CA LYS A 35 -6.99 9.74 2.20
C LYS A 35 -7.83 10.42 1.13
N GLY A 36 -9.10 10.71 1.43
CA GLY A 36 -9.99 11.42 0.52
C GLY A 36 -11.46 11.31 0.93
N SER A 37 -12.26 12.32 0.58
CA SER A 37 -13.71 12.34 0.81
C SER A 37 -14.44 11.45 -0.20
N ILE A 38 -15.66 11.04 0.14
CA ILE A 38 -16.54 10.13 -0.61
C ILE A 38 -16.88 10.64 -2.04
N SER A 39 -16.56 11.90 -2.38
CA SER A 39 -17.05 12.61 -3.58
C SER A 39 -16.00 13.01 -4.62
N GLY A 40 -14.75 12.52 -4.56
CA GLY A 40 -13.73 12.80 -5.58
C GLY A 40 -12.56 11.84 -5.46
N ASP A 41 -11.93 11.49 -6.59
CA ASP A 41 -10.91 10.43 -6.76
C ASP A 41 -10.19 10.06 -5.46
N LYS A 42 -10.58 8.90 -4.91
CA LYS A 42 -10.03 8.40 -3.66
C LYS A 42 -8.58 8.02 -3.89
N MET A 43 -7.67 8.89 -3.46
CA MET A 43 -6.24 8.63 -3.54
C MET A 43 -5.81 7.76 -2.36
N ALA A 44 -5.01 6.75 -2.68
CA ALA A 44 -4.31 5.98 -1.67
C ALA A 44 -2.94 6.61 -1.42
N THR A 45 -2.49 6.63 -0.17
CA THR A 45 -1.22 7.23 0.23
C THR A 45 -0.54 6.40 1.30
N MET A 46 0.73 6.68 1.59
CA MET A 46 1.51 5.96 2.59
C MET A 46 1.71 6.81 3.84
N VAL A 47 1.27 6.29 4.98
CA VAL A 47 1.43 6.92 6.30
C VAL A 47 1.95 5.91 7.34
N GLY A 48 2.12 6.35 8.59
CA GLY A 48 2.39 5.42 9.70
C GLY A 48 1.23 4.45 9.90
N CYS A 49 1.54 3.23 10.35
CA CYS A 49 0.54 2.16 10.47
C CYS A 49 -0.35 2.28 11.73
N ASN A 50 -1.22 3.29 11.77
CA ASN A 50 -2.09 3.59 12.90
C ASN A 50 -3.43 4.24 12.53
N GLU A 51 -3.93 4.03 11.30
CA GLU A 51 -5.17 4.65 10.81
C GLU A 51 -6.43 3.74 10.96
N GLY A 52 -6.30 2.60 11.62
CA GLY A 52 -7.43 1.70 11.93
C GLY A 52 -8.02 1.05 10.68
N ASP A 53 -9.33 1.15 10.48
CA ASP A 53 -10.02 0.51 9.35
C ASP A 53 -9.74 1.18 7.98
N LYS A 54 -8.97 2.28 7.96
CA LYS A 54 -8.55 2.95 6.72
C LYS A 54 -7.28 2.38 6.09
N GLU A 55 -6.63 1.43 6.77
CA GLU A 55 -5.41 0.72 6.32
C GLU A 55 -5.64 -0.78 6.13
N THR A 56 -6.88 -1.24 6.14
CA THR A 56 -7.22 -2.67 6.03
C THR A 56 -7.60 -3.07 4.60
N TRP A 57 -6.98 -4.15 4.13
CA TRP A 57 -7.08 -4.64 2.78
C TRP A 57 -7.23 -6.16 2.75
N THR A 58 -7.87 -6.66 1.70
CA THR A 58 -8.06 -8.08 1.42
C THR A 58 -7.68 -8.39 -0.02
N HIS A 59 -7.14 -9.58 -0.23
CA HIS A 59 -7.07 -10.13 -1.58
C HIS A 59 -8.47 -10.57 -1.98
N ASP A 60 -9.00 -9.95 -3.03
CA ASP A 60 -10.26 -10.41 -3.63
C ASP A 60 -9.95 -11.59 -4.55
N GLU A 61 -8.92 -11.42 -5.40
CA GLU A 61 -8.35 -12.42 -6.30
C GLU A 61 -6.83 -12.20 -6.41
N PRO A 62 -6.04 -13.14 -6.98
CA PRO A 62 -4.62 -12.93 -7.23
C PRO A 62 -4.37 -11.62 -7.98
N GLY A 63 -3.54 -10.73 -7.42
CA GLY A 63 -3.23 -9.43 -8.01
C GLY A 63 -4.24 -8.31 -7.72
N VAL A 64 -5.40 -8.62 -7.13
CA VAL A 64 -6.43 -7.64 -6.78
C VAL A 64 -6.45 -7.39 -5.28
N LEU A 65 -6.16 -6.15 -4.88
CA LEU A 65 -6.18 -5.68 -3.49
C LEU A 65 -7.39 -4.79 -3.26
N LYS A 66 -8.37 -5.29 -2.49
CA LYS A 66 -9.61 -4.61 -2.14
C LYS A 66 -9.51 -3.98 -0.75
N HIS A 67 -9.98 -2.76 -0.60
CA HIS A 67 -10.04 -2.08 0.69
C HIS A 67 -11.29 -2.48 1.47
N ASP A 68 -11.13 -2.86 2.73
CA ASP A 68 -12.19 -3.50 3.51
C ASP A 68 -13.37 -2.54 3.78
N LEU A 69 -13.10 -1.27 4.08
CA LEU A 69 -14.15 -0.29 4.38
C LEU A 69 -14.92 0.18 3.14
N THR A 70 -14.26 0.27 1.98
CA THR A 70 -14.86 0.92 0.79
C THR A 70 -15.26 -0.05 -0.30
N GLY A 71 -14.80 -1.30 -0.25
CA GLY A 71 -15.03 -2.30 -1.29
C GLY A 71 -14.42 -1.95 -2.66
N LEU A 72 -13.53 -0.95 -2.70
CA LEU A 72 -12.84 -0.51 -3.91
C LEU A 72 -11.47 -1.17 -3.98
N CYS A 73 -10.92 -1.27 -5.18
CA CYS A 73 -9.62 -1.89 -5.41
C CYS A 73 -8.51 -0.86 -5.62
N LEU A 74 -7.32 -1.22 -5.16
CA LEU A 74 -6.10 -0.43 -5.36
C LEU A 74 -5.61 -0.57 -6.80
N GLU A 75 -5.40 0.55 -7.46
CA GLU A 75 -4.92 0.60 -8.84
C GLU A 75 -3.70 1.52 -8.96
N ILE A 76 -2.67 1.04 -9.65
CA ILE A 76 -1.50 1.84 -10.01
C ILE A 76 -1.84 2.60 -11.29
N ILE A 77 -1.75 3.93 -11.26
CA ILE A 77 -1.95 4.77 -12.45
C ILE A 77 -0.61 5.07 -13.14
N ARG A 78 -0.66 5.36 -14.45
CA ARG A 78 0.52 5.56 -15.31
C ARG A 78 1.51 6.62 -14.80
N GLU A 79 1.03 7.60 -14.03
CA GLU A 79 1.84 8.66 -13.41
C GLU A 79 2.58 8.21 -12.13
N GLY A 80 2.58 6.92 -11.81
CA GLY A 80 3.22 6.39 -10.59
C GLY A 80 2.44 6.65 -9.30
N GLY A 81 1.16 7.02 -9.42
CA GLY A 81 0.25 7.21 -8.30
C GLY A 81 -0.55 5.96 -7.95
N LEU A 82 -1.24 6.01 -6.80
CA LEU A 82 -2.18 5.00 -6.36
C LEU A 82 -3.58 5.60 -6.24
N ARG A 83 -4.56 5.00 -6.93
CA ARG A 83 -5.96 5.37 -6.82
C ARG A 83 -6.81 4.20 -6.38
N MET A 84 -8.02 4.50 -5.94
CA MET A 84 -9.06 3.52 -5.69
C MET A 84 -10.07 3.55 -6.84
N SER A 85 -10.35 2.40 -7.43
CA SER A 85 -11.36 2.26 -8.49
C SER A 85 -12.27 1.08 -8.21
N LYS A 86 -13.32 0.90 -9.04
CA LYS A 86 -14.11 -0.32 -9.00
C LYS A 86 -13.19 -1.49 -9.32
N CYS A 87 -13.36 -2.58 -8.59
CA CYS A 87 -12.60 -3.80 -8.83
C CYS A 87 -12.89 -4.30 -10.25
N ASP A 88 -11.88 -4.21 -11.12
CA ASP A 88 -11.93 -4.74 -12.47
C ASP A 88 -11.04 -5.98 -12.55
N VAL A 89 -11.67 -7.13 -12.78
CA VAL A 89 -11.03 -8.44 -12.79
C VAL A 89 -10.34 -8.75 -14.13
N THR A 90 -10.39 -7.83 -15.10
CA THR A 90 -9.96 -8.09 -16.48
C THR A 90 -8.52 -7.68 -16.83
N SER A 91 -7.76 -7.03 -15.92
CA SER A 91 -6.49 -6.39 -16.30
C SER A 91 -5.24 -7.31 -16.36
N HIS A 92 -5.36 -8.61 -16.07
CA HIS A 92 -4.24 -9.56 -16.12
C HIS A 92 -4.12 -10.33 -17.45
N ARG A 93 -4.31 -9.67 -18.59
CA ARG A 93 -3.86 -10.19 -19.89
C ARG A 93 -2.84 -9.22 -20.48
N GLN A 94 -1.61 -9.30 -19.98
CA GLN A 94 -0.44 -8.80 -20.69
C GLN A 94 0.15 -9.98 -21.47
N ASP A 95 0.05 -9.89 -22.80
CA ASP A 95 0.82 -10.69 -23.76
C ASP A 95 2.33 -10.50 -23.59
#